data_AF-A0A139DCU7-F1
#
_entry.id   AF-A0A139DCU7-F1
#
_cell.length_a   1.000
_cell.length_b   1.000
_cell.length_c   1.000
_cell.angle_alpha   90.00
_cell.angle_beta   90.00
_cell.angle_gamma   90.00
#
_symmetry.space_group_name_H-M   'P 1'
#
loop_
_entity.id
_entity.type
_entity.pdbx_description
1 polymer ?
#
loop_
_entity_poly.entity_id
_entity_poly.type
_entity_poly.pdbx_seq_one_letter_code
_entity_poly.pdbx_strand_id
1 'polypeptide(L)' 'DIELGDKVSRGQVMGYVADPITNKQHPIKATSDGRVIGMAVDQVVMAGFAAYHIGTEAQVPGE' A
#
# COMPACT_ATOMS: atom_id res chain seq x y z
N ASP A 1 -4.16 6.87 -10.28
CA ASP A 1 -4.08 5.56 -9.62
C ASP A 1 -2.64 5.22 -9.30
N ILE A 2 -2.40 4.30 -8.36
CA ILE A 2 -1.07 3.78 -8.01
C ILE A 2 -0.89 2.43 -8.66
N GLU A 3 0.22 2.26 -9.36
CA GLU A 3 0.56 1.06 -10.12
C GLU A 3 1.82 0.39 -9.58
N LEU A 4 2.04 -0.86 -10.02
CA LEU A 4 3.26 -1.58 -9.72
C LEU A 4 4.46 -0.81 -10.29
N GLY A 5 5.46 -0.56 -9.46
CA GLY A 5 6.64 0.20 -9.82
C GLY A 5 6.55 1.70 -9.49
N ASP A 6 5.41 2.23 -9.06
CA ASP A 6 5.31 3.64 -8.68
C ASP A 6 6.12 3.98 -7.44
N LYS A 7 6.65 5.20 -7.40
CA LYS A 7 7.23 5.78 -6.19
C LYS A 7 6.13 6.36 -5.31
N VAL A 8 6.21 6.07 -4.02
CA VAL A 8 5.28 6.59 -3.01
C VAL A 8 6.02 7.26 -1.87
N SER A 9 5.39 8.25 -1.26
CA SER A 9 5.87 8.91 -0.04
C SER A 9 5.08 8.45 1.18
N ARG A 10 5.69 8.44 2.37
CA ARG A 10 5.02 8.13 3.63
C ARG A 10 3.75 8.97 3.78
N GLY A 11 2.64 8.31 4.11
CA GLY A 11 1.33 8.93 4.29
C GLY A 11 0.52 9.12 3.02
N GLN A 12 1.12 8.92 1.83
CA GLN A 12 0.41 8.99 0.55
C GLN A 12 -0.69 7.93 0.50
N VAL A 13 -1.88 8.32 0.04
CA VAL A 13 -2.99 7.39 -0.17
C VAL A 13 -2.73 6.58 -1.42
N MET A 14 -2.75 5.26 -1.27
CA MET A 14 -2.47 4.29 -2.34
C MET A 14 -3.75 3.68 -2.92
N GLY A 15 -4.81 3.65 -2.13
CA GLY A 15 -6.11 3.09 -2.50
C GLY A 15 -7.09 3.20 -1.34
N TYR A 16 -8.28 2.63 -1.52
CA TYR A 16 -9.34 2.63 -0.52
C TYR A 16 -9.95 1.24 -0.38
N VAL A 17 -10.22 0.84 0.86
CA VAL A 17 -11.11 -0.30 1.16
C VAL A 17 -12.50 0.25 1.42
N ALA A 18 -13.47 -0.15 0.62
CA ALA A 18 -14.88 0.20 0.83
C ALA A 18 -15.59 -0.88 1.66
N ASP A 19 -16.26 -0.49 2.74
CA ASP A 19 -17.21 -1.34 3.45
C ASP A 19 -18.44 -1.55 2.55
N PRO A 20 -18.72 -2.79 2.09
CA PRO A 20 -19.78 -3.06 1.13
C PRO A 20 -21.20 -2.87 1.70
N ILE A 21 -21.34 -2.74 3.03
CA ILE A 21 -22.62 -2.56 3.71
C ILE A 21 -22.87 -1.06 3.96
N THR A 22 -21.86 -0.36 4.48
CA THR A 22 -22.02 1.03 4.94
C THR A 22 -21.52 2.09 3.97
N ASN A 23 -20.85 1.71 2.87
CA ASN A 23 -20.15 2.59 1.92
C ASN A 23 -19.05 3.47 2.55
N LYS A 24 -18.67 3.22 3.81
CA LYS A 24 -17.51 3.89 4.41
C LYS A 24 -16.24 3.46 3.68
N GLN A 25 -15.38 4.42 3.39
CA GLN A 25 -14.09 4.16 2.76
C GLN A 25 -12.96 4.36 3.77
N HIS A 26 -12.01 3.44 3.74
CA HIS A 26 -10.81 3.47 4.57
C HIS A 26 -9.59 3.63 3.67
N PRO A 27 -8.85 4.75 3.75
CA PRO A 27 -7.68 4.96 2.92
C PRO A 27 -6.54 4.04 3.36
N ILE A 28 -5.93 3.35 2.39
CA ILE A 28 -4.67 2.66 2.58
C ILE A 28 -3.55 3.67 2.34
N LYS A 29 -2.70 3.87 3.34
CA LYS A 29 -1.60 4.85 3.29
C LYS A 29 -0.25 4.15 3.30
N ALA A 30 0.70 4.68 2.53
CA ALA A 30 2.08 4.23 2.56
C ALA A 30 2.69 4.45 3.95
N THR A 31 3.34 3.43 4.52
CA THR A 31 3.98 3.52 5.85
C THR A 31 5.39 4.12 5.79
N SER A 32 5.99 4.18 4.59
CA SER A 32 7.33 4.69 4.33
C SER A 32 7.42 5.22 2.90
N ASP A 33 8.47 6.00 2.64
CA ASP A 33 8.88 6.31 1.28
C ASP A 33 9.40 5.03 0.61
N GLY A 34 9.17 4.88 -0.68
CA GLY A 34 9.66 3.70 -1.40
C GLY A 34 9.02 3.49 -2.77
N ARG A 35 9.06 2.24 -3.23
CA ARG A 35 8.48 1.81 -4.50
C ARG A 35 7.48 0.69 -4.28
N VAL A 36 6.34 0.74 -4.97
CA VAL A 36 5.38 -0.36 -4.97
C VAL A 36 5.98 -1.55 -5.71
N ILE A 37 6.18 -2.66 -5.01
CA ILE A 37 6.75 -3.91 -5.57
C ILE A 37 5.75 -5.07 -5.60
N GLY A 38 4.55 -4.85 -5.06
CA GLY A 38 3.43 -5.77 -5.13
C GLY A 38 2.14 -5.09 -4.73
N MET A 39 1.04 -5.52 -5.32
CA MET A 39 -0.31 -5.05 -4.98
C MET A 39 -1.30 -6.19 -5.12
N ALA A 40 -2.28 -6.25 -4.23
CA ALA A 40 -3.42 -7.15 -4.38
C ALA A 40 -4.32 -6.60 -5.49
N VAL A 41 -4.70 -7.47 -6.43
CA VAL A 41 -5.63 -7.14 -7.53
C VAL A 41 -7.07 -7.57 -7.18
N ASP A 42 -7.24 -8.22 -6.03
CA ASP A 42 -8.50 -8.79 -5.59
C ASP A 42 -9.50 -7.70 -5.18
N GLN A 43 -10.77 -7.93 -5.53
CA GLN A 43 -11.88 -7.00 -5.29
C GLN A 43 -12.42 -7.05 -3.86
N VAL A 44 -12.06 -8.08 -3.07
CA VAL A 44 -12.54 -8.28 -1.70
C VAL A 44 -11.36 -8.63 -0.81
N VAL A 45 -11.23 -7.94 0.32
CA VAL A 45 -10.15 -8.14 1.29
C VAL A 45 -10.69 -8.35 2.69
N MET A 46 -9.91 -9.00 3.55
CA MET A 46 -10.19 -9.19 4.97
C MET A 46 -9.12 -8.52 5.83
N ALA A 47 -9.38 -8.35 7.13
CA ALA A 47 -8.38 -7.82 8.06
C ALA A 47 -7.11 -8.69 8.04
N GLY A 48 -5.94 -8.05 7.99
CA GLY A 48 -4.63 -8.72 7.91
C GLY A 48 -4.17 -9.06 6.50
N PHE A 49 -4.98 -8.81 5.46
CA PHE A 49 -4.57 -9.01 4.08
C PHE A 49 -3.57 -7.93 3.63
N ALA A 50 -2.52 -8.32 2.92
CA ALA A 50 -1.50 -7.40 2.42
C ALA A 50 -1.95 -6.76 1.10
N ALA A 51 -2.49 -5.54 1.16
CA ALA A 51 -2.96 -4.83 -0.03
C ALA A 51 -1.81 -4.32 -0.92
N TYR A 52 -0.68 -3.92 -0.32
CA TYR A 52 0.50 -3.43 -1.03
C TYR A 52 1.79 -3.89 -0.35
N HIS A 53 2.84 -4.06 -1.14
CA HIS A 53 4.22 -4.20 -0.69
C HIS A 53 5.03 -2.99 -1.16
N ILE A 54 5.73 -2.35 -0.22
CA ILE A 54 6.61 -1.20 -0.49
C ILE A 54 8.05 -1.66 -0.27
N GLY A 55 8.85 -1.61 -1.34
CA GLY A 55 10.31 -1.74 -1.23
C GLY A 55 10.91 -0.42 -0.75
N THR A 56 11.67 -0.47 0.33
CA THR A 56 12.44 0.68 0.86
C THR A 56 13.91 0.53 0.50
N GLU A 57 14.66 1.63 0.52
CA GLU A 57 16.11 1.55 0.42
C GLU A 57 16.68 0.74 1.59
N ALA A 58 17.59 -0.17 1.29
CA ALA A 58 18.26 -0.97 2.30
C ALA A 58 19.23 -0.07 3.08
N GLN A 59 19.14 -0.11 4.39
CA GLN A 59 20.22 0.40 5.23
C GLN A 59 21.27 -0.69 5.30
N VAL A 60 22.41 -0.48 4.64
CA VAL A 60 23.59 -1.34 4.81
C VAL A 60 24.32 -0.80 6.04
N PRO A 61 24.37 -1.55 7.16
CA PRO A 61 25.24 -1.18 8.28
C PRO A 61 26.67 -1.17 7.76
N GLY A 62 27.43 -0.12 8.09
CA GLY A 62 28.79 0.08 7.58
C GLY A 62 29.69 -1.14 7.79
N GLU A 63 30.54 -1.39 6.80
CA GLU A 63 31.70 -2.28 6.88
C GLU A 63 32.65 -1.87 8.02
#